data_AF-A0A4Q3N5Y4-F1
#
_entry.id   AF-A0A4Q3N5Y4-F1
#
_cell.length_a   1.000
_cell.length_b   1.000
_cell.length_c   1.000
_cell.angle_alpha   90.00
_cell.angle_beta   90.00
_cell.angle_gamma   90.00
#
_symmetry.space_group_name_H-M   'P 1'
#
loop_
_entity.id
_entity.type
_entity.pdbx_description
1 polymer ?
#
loop_
_entity_poly.entity_id
_entity_poly.type
_entity_poly.pdbx_seq_one_letter_code
_entity_poly.pdbx_strand_id
1 'polypeptide(L)' 'MTSADYRIESSQPLARRSWAGSGSQPLAVHDRALAVSLAAKSFLSDSEIRVVHVPTGEVVFRKPPQRAAFAGEDL' A
#
# COMPACT_ATOMS: atom_id res chain seq x y z
N MET A 1 -13.65 7.95 -16.42
CA MET A 1 -12.66 7.59 -15.37
C MET A 1 -11.31 7.59 -16.04
N THR A 2 -10.38 8.44 -15.62
CA THR A 2 -9.05 8.50 -16.24
C THR A 2 -8.30 7.24 -15.85
N SER A 3 -8.09 6.34 -16.80
CA SER A 3 -7.20 5.18 -16.61
C SER A 3 -5.80 5.74 -16.36
N ALA A 4 -5.25 5.45 -15.19
CA ALA A 4 -3.91 5.86 -14.80
C ALA A 4 -3.29 4.74 -13.99
N ASP A 5 -1.96 4.60 -14.08
CA ASP A 5 -1.23 3.60 -13.33
C ASP A 5 -1.12 4.01 -11.86
N TYR A 6 -1.51 3.09 -10.98
CA TYR A 6 -1.36 3.20 -9.53
C TYR A 6 -0.45 2.08 -9.03
N ARG A 7 0.53 2.45 -8.21
CA ARG A 7 1.54 1.54 -7.68
C ARG A 7 1.36 1.36 -6.18
N ILE A 8 1.35 0.11 -5.72
CA ILE A 8 1.30 -0.21 -4.29
C ILE A 8 2.72 -0.36 -3.76
N GLU A 9 3.06 0.38 -2.70
CA GLU A 9 4.36 0.39 -2.04
C GLU A 9 4.25 0.05 -0.55
N SER A 10 5.34 -0.47 0.02
CA SER A 10 5.48 -0.77 1.45
C SER A 10 6.76 -0.16 2.01
N SER A 11 6.71 0.42 3.20
CA SER A 11 7.87 1.04 3.87
C SER A 11 8.91 0.04 4.40
N GLN A 12 8.52 -1.22 4.57
CA GLN A 12 9.44 -2.30 4.91
C GLN A 12 9.53 -3.29 3.74
N PRO A 13 10.70 -3.94 3.54
CA PRO A 13 10.80 -5.06 2.62
C PRO A 13 9.74 -6.08 3.01
N LEU A 14 8.82 -6.32 2.10
CA LEU A 14 7.70 -7.24 2.26
C LEU A 14 8.27 -8.60 2.64
N ALA A 15 8.28 -8.90 3.95
CA ALA A 15 8.82 -10.13 4.45
C ALA A 15 8.02 -11.25 3.79
N ARG A 16 8.72 -12.07 2.99
CA ARG A 16 8.25 -13.02 1.95
C ARG A 16 7.20 -14.07 2.36
N ARG A 17 6.53 -13.96 3.50
CA ARG A 17 5.72 -15.04 4.09
C ARG A 17 4.22 -14.99 3.79
N SER A 18 3.66 -13.87 3.31
CA SER A 18 2.21 -13.80 3.04
C SER A 18 1.82 -13.28 1.65
N TRP A 19 2.78 -12.83 0.85
CA TRP A 19 2.57 -12.55 -0.57
C TRP A 19 3.04 -13.75 -1.39
N ALA A 20 2.13 -14.70 -1.59
CA ALA A 20 2.26 -15.72 -2.64
C ALA A 20 2.08 -15.02 -4.00
N GLY A 21 3.13 -14.29 -4.40
CA GLY A 21 3.18 -13.49 -5.62
C GLY A 21 4.57 -12.90 -5.71
N SER A 22 5.29 -13.31 -6.76
CA SER A 22 6.69 -13.06 -7.05
C SER A 22 7.23 -11.72 -6.55
N GLY A 23 8.40 -11.77 -5.92
CA GLY A 23 8.86 -10.78 -4.95
C GLY A 23 9.02 -9.36 -5.46
N SER A 24 8.90 -8.41 -4.53
CA SER A 24 9.42 -7.03 -4.62
C SER A 24 9.15 -6.30 -5.93
N GLN A 25 8.12 -6.68 -6.69
CA GLN A 25 7.67 -5.99 -7.88
C GLN A 25 6.45 -5.17 -7.45
N PRO A 26 6.49 -3.84 -7.63
CA PRO A 26 5.35 -3.00 -7.31
C PRO A 26 4.15 -3.45 -8.16
N LEU A 27 3.02 -3.76 -7.52
CA LEU A 27 1.80 -4.08 -8.25
C LEU A 27 1.27 -2.80 -8.89
N ALA A 28 1.38 -2.71 -10.21
CA ALA A 28 0.79 -1.64 -11.01
C ALA A 28 -0.65 -1.99 -11.38
N VAL A 29 -1.58 -1.10 -11.05
CA VAL A 29 -3.03 -1.28 -11.25
C VAL A 29 -3.55 -0.07 -12.00
N HIS A 30 -4.26 -0.27 -13.11
CA HIS A 30 -4.79 0.82 -13.94
C HIS A 30 -6.06 1.50 -13.38
N ASP A 31 -6.46 1.15 -12.15
CA ASP A 31 -7.64 1.69 -11.49
C ASP A 31 -7.34 2.04 -10.02
N ARG A 32 -7.74 3.26 -9.63
CA ARG A 32 -7.51 3.80 -8.29
C ARG A 32 -8.25 3.00 -7.22
N ALA A 33 -9.52 2.71 -7.43
CA ALA A 33 -10.37 2.07 -6.44
C ALA A 33 -9.90 0.64 -6.18
N LEU A 34 -9.47 -0.07 -7.23
CA LEU A 34 -8.87 -1.39 -7.13
C LEU A 34 -7.53 -1.34 -6.37
N ALA A 35 -6.64 -0.39 -6.71
CA ALA A 35 -5.36 -0.23 -6.02
C ALA A 35 -5.53 0.05 -4.51
N VAL A 36 -6.47 0.94 -4.17
CA VAL A 36 -6.81 1.27 -2.77
C VAL A 36 -7.40 0.06 -2.07
N SER A 37 -8.30 -0.67 -2.71
CA SER A 37 -8.93 -1.86 -2.11
C SER A 37 -7.92 -2.97 -1.82
N LEU A 38 -6.95 -3.18 -2.73
CA LEU A 38 -5.85 -4.12 -2.53
C LEU A 38 -4.91 -3.68 -1.40
N ALA A 39 -4.55 -2.40 -1.36
CA ALA A 39 -3.73 -1.83 -0.29
C ALA A 39 -4.42 -1.91 1.08
N ALA A 40 -5.72 -1.63 1.14
CA ALA A 40 -6.51 -1.71 2.36
C ALA A 40 -6.65 -3.15 2.87
N LYS A 41 -6.88 -4.11 1.96
CA LYS A 41 -7.02 -5.55 2.27
C LYS A 41 -5.71 -6.23 2.65
N SER A 42 -4.56 -5.61 2.36
CA SER A 42 -3.27 -6.17 2.74
C SER A 42 -3.12 -6.22 4.27
N PHE A 43 -2.85 -7.42 4.80
CA PHE A 43 -2.72 -7.74 6.24
C PHE A 43 -1.30 -7.54 6.79
N LEU A 44 -0.46 -6.72 6.15
CA LEU A 44 0.89 -6.47 6.64
C LEU A 44 0.83 -5.55 7.85
N SER A 45 0.83 -6.14 9.05
CA SER A 45 0.59 -5.44 10.32
C SER A 45 1.73 -4.53 10.77
N ASP A 46 2.97 -4.75 10.30
CA ASP A 46 4.16 -4.02 10.78
C ASP A 46 4.66 -2.95 9.80
N SER A 47 4.10 -2.88 8.58
CA SER A 47 4.60 -2.01 7.51
C SER A 47 3.55 -1.00 7.08
N GLU A 48 3.99 0.20 6.73
CA GLU A 48 3.12 1.18 6.11
C GLU A 48 2.90 0.82 4.64
N ILE A 49 1.65 0.88 4.19
CA ILE A 49 1.28 0.63 2.80
C ILE A 49 0.82 1.93 2.16
N ARG A 50 1.32 2.23 0.96
CA ARG A 50 0.95 3.44 0.20
C ARG A 50 0.48 3.07 -1.20
N VAL A 51 -0.45 3.83 -1.73
CA VAL A 51 -0.81 3.80 -3.16
C VAL A 51 -0.32 5.10 -3.78
N VAL A 52 0.51 4.98 -4.81
CA VAL A 52 1.12 6.09 -5.53
C VAL A 52 0.52 6.17 -6.92
N HIS A 53 0.03 7.34 -7.32
CA HIS A 53 -0.32 7.62 -8.71
C HIS A 53 0.97 7.80 -9.52
N VAL A 54 1.25 6.85 -10.42
CA VAL A 54 2.53 6.77 -11.12
C VAL A 54 2.84 8.04 -11.94
N PRO A 55 1.89 8.62 -12.71
CA PRO A 55 2.17 9.81 -13.50
C PRO A 55 2.58 11.05 -12.69
N THR A 56 2.05 11.23 -11.48
CA THR A 56 2.33 12.42 -10.65
C THR A 56 3.23 12.15 -9.46
N GLY A 57 3.44 10.89 -9.09
CA GLY A 57 4.10 10.50 -7.84
C GLY A 57 3.28 10.77 -6.58
N GLU A 58 2.01 11.19 -6.71
CA GLU A 58 1.16 11.54 -5.56
C GLU A 58 0.73 10.29 -4.79
N VAL A 59 0.80 10.34 -3.46
CA VAL A 59 0.26 9.29 -2.59
C VAL A 59 -1.24 9.50 -2.44
N VAL A 60 -2.04 8.67 -3.10
CA VAL A 60 -3.52 8.77 -3.09
C VAL A 60 -4.16 7.99 -1.95
N PHE A 61 -3.40 7.14 -1.26
CA PHE A 61 -3.81 6.40 -0.08
C PHE A 61 -2.59 6.01 0.77
N ARG A 62 -2.75 6.08 2.09
CA ARG A 62 -1.74 5.71 3.08
C ARG A 62 -2.39 4.92 4.20
N LYS A 63 -1.89 3.72 4.47
CA LYS A 63 -2.26 2.87 5.60
C LYS A 63 -1.07 2.77 6.55
N PRO A 64 -1.15 3.37 7.75
CA PRO A 64 -0.08 3.29 8.74
C PRO A 64 0.08 1.84 9.24
N PRO A 65 1.27 1.47 9.76
CA PRO A 65 1.47 0.18 10.39
C PRO A 65 0.57 0.06 11.62
N GLN A 66 0.05 -1.14 11.87
CA GLN A 66 -0.92 -1.38 12.94
C GLN A 66 -0.32 -1.10 14.33
N ARG A 67 0.99 -1.29 14.52
CA ARG A 67 1.72 -0.90 15.75
C ARG A 67 1.79 0.61 16.00
N ALA A 68 1.69 1.45 14.97
CA ALA A 68 1.65 2.90 15.15
C ALA A 68 0.23 3.42 15.47
N ALA A 69 -0.81 2.69 15.10
CA ALA A 69 -2.19 3.07 15.41
C ALA A 69 -2.49 3.04 16.92
N PHE A 70 -1.83 2.16 17.68
CA PHE A 70 -1.99 2.06 19.14
C PHE A 70 -1.06 2.97 19.96
N ALA A 71 -0.22 3.77 19.30
CA ALA A 71 0.74 4.67 19.98
C ALA A 71 0.31 6.15 19.93
N GLY A 72 -0.87 6.46 19.37
CA GLY A 72 -1.35 7.83 19.13
C GLY A 72 -2.60 8.23 19.92
N GLU A 73 -3.04 7.42 20.88
CA GLU A 73 -4.18 7.72 21.76
C GLU A 73 -3.69 7.78 23.22
N ASP A 74 -2.76 8.69 23.52
CA ASP A 74 -2.46 9.13 24.87
C ASP A 74 -2.27 10.65 24.85
N LEU A 75 -3.39 11.38 24.91
CA LEU A 75 -3.46 12.77 25.35
C LEU A 75 -4.85 13.11 25.89
#